data_AF-A0A8I1N147-F1
#
_entry.id   AF-A0A8I1N147-F1
#
_cell.length_a   1.000
_cell.length_b   1.000
_cell.length_c   1.000
_cell.angle_alpha   90.00
_cell.angle_beta   90.00
_cell.angle_gamma   90.00
#
_symmetry.space_group_name_H-M   'P 1'
#
loop_
_entity.id
_entity.type
_entity.pdbx_description
1 polymer ?
#
loop_
_entity_poly.entity_id
_entity_poly.type
_entity_poly.pdbx_seq_one_letter_code
_entity_poly.pdbx_strand_id
1 'polypeptide(L)'
;MASAVALRLVEAGYTVLLAADAAPAVVPCGESFAAAVKDGEASLDGVRCRRVADAAEWLRDGAHDIACCAQPLHVLLPILEPDVLVGARLSADTVPLDPRHRAPLMIELEPAAAAGDGAAPDEENAATASPARIAAGVLQTILRRDGLPPLARAAVAGVLRNALSGELNLYAATLGFDRHEFRALVAACLAGVEPEREWEATAYALCASQAPALFAPLTELLLAQRAPGLAERPARWLAHALAAAGFGSRHLWQDLGLSGRAEVSRLMQLCFPALAQQNTADLKWKRFLFLALGEQLGRPGLTPPHCDGCDGYAACFGTARPAGTARDDAQGGAA
;
A
#
# COMPACT_ATOMS: atom_id res chain seq x y z
N MET A 1 -10.55 13.81 -12.98
CA MET A 1 -9.48 12.86 -13.36
C MET A 1 -8.26 13.00 -12.46
N ALA A 2 -7.55 14.14 -12.48
CA ALA A 2 -6.37 14.37 -11.61
C ALA A 2 -6.65 14.11 -10.12
N SER A 3 -7.79 14.58 -9.59
CA SER A 3 -8.17 14.33 -8.19
C SER A 3 -8.33 12.84 -7.85
N ALA A 4 -8.89 12.05 -8.78
CA ALA A 4 -9.06 10.61 -8.60
C ALA A 4 -7.71 9.88 -8.64
N VAL A 5 -6.80 10.28 -9.54
CA VAL A 5 -5.42 9.74 -9.61
C VAL A 5 -4.67 10.07 -8.32
N ALA A 6 -4.70 11.34 -7.89
CA ALA A 6 -4.03 11.79 -6.68
C ALA A 6 -4.54 11.06 -5.43
N LEU A 7 -5.86 10.92 -5.28
CA LEU A 7 -6.46 10.18 -4.19
C LEU A 7 -5.97 8.72 -4.14
N ARG A 8 -6.01 8.01 -5.28
CA ARG A 8 -5.55 6.62 -5.35
C ARG A 8 -4.06 6.47 -5.06
N LEU A 9 -3.23 7.42 -5.49
CA LEU A 9 -1.79 7.41 -5.21
C LEU A 9 -1.50 7.65 -3.72
N VAL A 10 -2.17 8.62 -3.07
CA VAL A 10 -2.00 8.84 -1.63
C VAL A 10 -2.49 7.66 -0.80
N GLU A 11 -3.60 7.04 -1.17
CA GLU A 11 -4.06 5.81 -0.50
C GLU A 11 -3.06 4.65 -0.61
N ALA A 12 -2.27 4.62 -1.70
CA ALA A 12 -1.16 3.68 -1.88
C ALA A 12 0.14 4.12 -1.20
N GLY A 13 0.13 5.27 -0.50
CA GLY A 13 1.25 5.80 0.27
C GLY A 13 2.23 6.66 -0.51
N TYR A 14 1.90 7.08 -1.74
CA TYR A 14 2.73 8.01 -2.49
C TYR A 14 2.58 9.43 -1.95
N THR A 15 3.69 10.15 -1.89
CA THR A 15 3.69 11.61 -1.74
C THR A 15 3.27 12.24 -3.06
N VAL A 16 2.22 13.08 -3.05
CA VAL A 16 1.62 13.62 -4.28
C VAL A 16 1.58 15.15 -4.23
N LEU A 17 2.14 15.77 -5.28
CA LEU A 17 1.98 17.19 -5.56
C LEU A 17 1.27 17.38 -6.90
N LEU A 18 0.26 18.25 -6.90
CA LEU A 18 -0.48 18.68 -8.08
C LEU A 18 0.08 20.01 -8.59
N ALA A 19 0.77 19.98 -9.72
CA ALA A 19 1.19 21.19 -10.42
C ALA A 19 -0.01 21.78 -11.19
N ALA A 20 -0.35 23.04 -10.93
CA ALA A 20 -1.46 23.73 -11.58
C ALA A 20 -1.02 25.13 -12.03
N ASP A 21 -0.82 25.34 -13.33
CA ASP A 21 -0.34 26.62 -13.89
C ASP A 21 -1.31 27.80 -13.68
N ALA A 22 -2.62 27.54 -13.52
CA ALA A 22 -3.62 28.51 -13.07
C ALA A 22 -4.93 27.81 -12.66
N ALA A 23 -5.73 28.45 -11.80
CA ALA A 23 -7.05 27.96 -11.43
C ALA A 23 -7.91 27.75 -12.70
N PRO A 24 -8.59 26.59 -12.86
CA PRO A 24 -9.52 26.43 -13.97
C PRO A 24 -10.64 27.47 -13.85
N ALA A 25 -11.05 28.05 -14.99
CA ALA A 25 -12.08 29.10 -15.06
C ALA A 25 -13.41 28.70 -14.41
N VAL A 26 -13.67 27.39 -14.28
CA VAL A 26 -14.80 26.80 -13.57
C VAL A 26 -14.29 25.64 -12.72
N VAL A 27 -14.38 25.77 -11.40
CA VAL A 27 -14.19 24.67 -10.46
C VAL A 27 -15.57 24.10 -10.13
N PRO A 28 -15.87 22.82 -10.42
CA PRO A 28 -17.11 22.22 -9.94
C PRO A 28 -17.10 22.23 -8.41
N CYS A 29 -18.21 22.69 -7.82
CA CYS A 29 -18.35 22.87 -6.38
C CYS A 29 -18.06 21.57 -5.63
N GLY A 30 -17.09 21.59 -4.70
CA GLY A 30 -16.98 20.61 -3.61
C GLY A 30 -16.39 19.22 -3.89
N GLU A 31 -16.11 18.83 -5.15
CA GLU A 31 -15.70 17.43 -5.46
C GLU A 31 -14.31 17.31 -6.11
N SER A 32 -13.46 18.34 -6.01
CA SER A 32 -12.15 18.33 -6.68
C SER A 32 -11.07 19.07 -5.91
N PHE A 33 -9.85 18.49 -5.92
CA PHE A 33 -8.65 19.15 -5.40
C PHE A 33 -8.29 20.44 -6.14
N ALA A 34 -8.86 20.68 -7.34
CA ALA A 34 -8.70 21.95 -8.05
C ALA A 34 -9.22 23.16 -7.24
N ALA A 35 -10.16 22.95 -6.31
CA ALA A 35 -10.65 24.01 -5.42
C ALA A 35 -9.54 24.59 -4.53
N ALA A 36 -8.55 23.77 -4.14
CA ALA A 36 -7.45 24.22 -3.28
C ALA A 36 -6.64 25.37 -3.91
N VAL A 37 -6.55 25.45 -5.24
CA VAL A 37 -5.87 26.56 -5.94
C VAL A 37 -6.50 27.91 -5.60
N LYS A 38 -7.83 27.96 -5.46
CA LYS A 38 -8.58 29.18 -5.18
C LYS A 38 -8.78 29.39 -3.68
N ASP A 39 -9.24 28.34 -3.00
CA ASP A 39 -9.72 28.43 -1.61
C ASP A 39 -8.61 28.18 -0.58
N GLY A 40 -7.40 27.82 -1.04
CA GLY A 40 -6.24 27.51 -0.20
C GLY A 40 -6.21 26.06 0.29
N GLU A 41 -7.36 25.41 0.41
CA GLU A 41 -7.49 24.00 0.76
C GLU A 41 -8.72 23.35 0.12
N ALA A 42 -8.68 22.02 0.00
CA ALA A 42 -9.81 21.19 -0.42
C ALA A 42 -9.72 19.82 0.27
N SER A 43 -10.85 19.12 0.38
CA SER A 43 -10.88 17.75 0.93
C SER A 43 -11.74 16.85 0.07
N LEU A 44 -11.29 15.63 -0.16
CA LEU A 44 -12.01 14.58 -0.88
C LEU A 44 -11.77 13.24 -0.18
N ASP A 45 -12.83 12.51 0.17
CA ASP A 45 -12.77 11.24 0.89
C ASP A 45 -11.88 11.28 2.16
N GLY A 46 -11.91 12.41 2.87
CA GLY A 46 -11.11 12.65 4.07
C GLY A 46 -9.62 12.93 3.81
N VAL A 47 -9.18 12.96 2.56
CA VAL A 47 -7.83 13.37 2.16
C VAL A 47 -7.82 14.86 1.86
N ARG A 48 -6.93 15.58 2.54
CA ARG A 48 -6.74 17.03 2.38
C ARG A 48 -5.77 17.32 1.23
N CYS A 49 -6.09 18.35 0.46
CA CYS A 49 -5.19 19.01 -0.48
C CYS A 49 -5.01 20.46 -0.05
N ARG A 50 -3.76 20.92 0.10
CA ARG A 50 -3.42 22.28 0.52
C ARG A 50 -2.63 22.99 -0.56
N ARG A 51 -2.93 24.27 -0.79
CA ARG A 51 -2.12 25.12 -1.65
C ARG A 51 -0.83 25.52 -0.94
N VAL A 52 0.31 25.21 -1.56
CA VAL A 52 1.63 25.52 -1.03
C VAL A 52 2.36 26.52 -1.94
N ALA A 53 3.03 27.49 -1.34
CA ALA A 53 3.84 28.48 -2.06
C ALA A 53 5.28 27.98 -2.32
N ASP A 54 5.80 27.15 -1.42
CA ASP A 54 7.13 26.53 -1.51
C ASP A 54 6.97 25.01 -1.37
N ALA A 55 7.19 24.29 -2.49
CA ALA A 55 7.16 22.83 -2.51
C ALA A 55 8.29 22.18 -1.68
N ALA A 56 9.44 22.86 -1.54
CA ALA A 56 10.58 22.34 -0.79
C ALA A 56 10.31 22.37 0.71
N GLU A 57 9.65 23.43 1.21
CA GLU A 57 9.20 23.51 2.60
C GLU A 57 8.18 22.41 2.91
N TRP A 58 7.18 22.24 2.05
CA TRP A 58 6.18 21.17 2.21
C TRP A 58 6.80 19.76 2.25
N LEU A 59 7.81 19.48 1.42
CA LEU A 59 8.54 18.22 1.47
C LEU A 59 9.31 18.04 2.79
N ARG A 60 9.98 19.09 3.28
CA ARG A 60 10.72 19.05 4.55
C ARG A 60 9.80 18.82 5.75
N ASP A 61 8.55 19.27 5.68
CA ASP A 61 7.53 19.05 6.70
C ASP A 61 6.90 17.64 6.67
N GLY A 62 7.46 16.73 5.86
CA GLY A 62 7.05 15.32 5.83
C GLY A 62 5.86 15.01 4.92
N ALA A 63 5.35 16.02 4.19
CA ALA A 63 4.35 15.85 3.12
C ALA A 63 3.15 14.96 3.51
N HIS A 64 2.54 15.25 4.67
CA HIS A 64 1.46 14.45 5.25
C HIS A 64 0.11 14.56 4.51
N ASP A 65 -0.04 15.52 3.60
CA ASP A 65 -1.23 15.79 2.80
C ASP A 65 -0.89 15.90 1.30
N ILE A 66 -1.89 16.12 0.44
CA ILE A 66 -1.63 16.45 -0.96
C ILE A 66 -1.27 17.94 -1.05
N ALA A 67 -0.19 18.27 -1.75
CA ALA A 67 0.09 19.66 -2.10
C ALA A 67 -0.49 20.01 -3.47
N CYS A 68 -0.94 21.25 -3.61
CA CYS A 68 -1.14 21.88 -4.91
C CYS A 68 -0.24 23.13 -5.00
N CYS A 69 0.54 23.22 -6.07
CA CYS A 69 1.49 24.30 -6.27
C CYS A 69 1.32 24.92 -7.66
N ALA A 70 1.36 26.26 -7.70
CA ALA A 70 1.29 27.04 -8.94
C ALA A 70 2.68 27.44 -9.49
N GLN A 71 3.76 26.95 -8.86
CA GLN A 71 5.10 27.13 -9.42
C GLN A 71 5.20 26.38 -10.76
N PRO A 72 5.87 26.95 -11.77
CA PRO A 72 6.06 26.29 -13.06
C PRO A 72 6.74 24.93 -12.89
N LEU A 73 6.38 23.97 -13.75
CA LEU A 73 6.91 22.60 -13.67
C LEU A 73 8.45 22.55 -13.68
N HIS A 74 9.11 23.38 -14.48
CA HIS A 74 10.59 23.43 -14.54
C HIS A 74 11.25 23.91 -13.24
N VAL A 75 10.52 24.61 -12.35
CA VAL A 75 10.97 24.98 -11.01
C VAL A 75 10.74 23.83 -10.03
N LEU A 76 9.63 23.11 -10.17
CA LEU A 76 9.27 22.00 -9.29
C LEU A 76 10.15 20.76 -9.51
N LEU A 77 10.51 20.43 -10.75
CA LEU A 77 11.24 19.19 -11.06
C LEU A 77 12.58 19.04 -10.31
N PRO A 78 13.47 20.06 -10.25
CA PRO A 78 14.72 19.95 -9.49
C PRO A 78 14.54 19.94 -7.96
N ILE A 79 13.39 20.41 -7.46
CA ILE A 79 13.06 20.43 -6.03
C ILE A 79 12.52 19.07 -5.59
N LEU A 80 11.63 18.50 -6.40
CA LEU A 80 10.88 17.29 -6.07
C LEU A 80 11.58 16.01 -6.51
N GLU A 81 12.40 16.06 -7.56
CA GLU A 81 13.03 14.92 -8.22
C GLU A 81 12.08 13.71 -8.36
N PRO A 82 10.92 13.87 -9.02
CA PRO A 82 9.84 12.90 -8.92
C PRO A 82 10.18 11.57 -9.61
N ASP A 83 9.86 10.45 -8.94
CA ASP A 83 9.94 9.11 -9.53
C ASP A 83 8.92 8.89 -10.66
N VAL A 84 7.77 9.56 -10.57
CA VAL A 84 6.64 9.43 -11.49
C VAL A 84 6.05 10.80 -11.79
N LEU A 85 5.89 11.12 -13.07
CA LEU A 85 5.16 12.29 -13.54
C LEU A 85 3.91 11.85 -14.31
N VAL A 86 2.73 12.36 -13.93
CA VAL A 86 1.46 12.06 -14.58
C VAL A 86 0.88 13.34 -15.20
N GLY A 87 0.78 13.39 -16.53
CA GLY A 87 0.32 14.57 -17.27
C GLY A 87 -0.97 14.32 -18.05
N ALA A 88 -1.87 15.30 -18.15
CA ALA A 88 -3.04 15.26 -19.05
C ALA A 88 -2.90 16.17 -20.28
N ARG A 89 -1.94 17.11 -20.23
CA ARG A 89 -1.50 17.99 -21.33
C ARG A 89 -0.10 18.49 -21.01
N LEU A 90 0.94 17.81 -21.46
CA LEU A 90 2.23 18.48 -21.62
C LEU A 90 2.15 19.30 -22.92
N SER A 91 1.66 20.55 -22.82
CA SER A 91 1.56 21.43 -23.99
C SER A 91 2.96 21.59 -24.61
N ALA A 92 3.05 21.46 -25.94
CA ALA A 92 4.29 21.49 -26.70
C ALA A 92 5.05 22.84 -26.64
N ASP A 93 4.51 23.86 -25.96
CA ASP A 93 4.94 25.27 -26.04
C ASP A 93 5.71 25.83 -24.83
N THR A 94 6.09 25.02 -23.85
CA THR A 94 7.05 25.45 -22.82
C THR A 94 8.32 24.66 -23.00
N VAL A 95 9.35 25.29 -23.59
CA VAL A 95 10.78 24.91 -23.73
C VAL A 95 11.03 23.39 -23.81
N PRO A 96 11.70 22.86 -24.86
CA PRO A 96 12.01 21.43 -24.93
C PRO A 96 12.99 21.02 -23.82
N LEU A 97 12.46 20.77 -22.62
CA LEU A 97 13.10 20.04 -21.55
C LEU A 97 12.98 18.57 -21.93
N ASP A 98 14.10 17.97 -22.31
CA ASP A 98 14.22 16.59 -22.75
C ASP A 98 13.43 15.66 -21.79
N PRO A 99 12.48 14.86 -22.32
CA PRO A 99 11.63 13.99 -21.52
C PRO A 99 12.41 13.03 -20.62
N ARG A 100 13.66 12.69 -20.97
CA ARG A 100 14.54 11.84 -20.15
C ARG A 100 14.98 12.46 -18.82
N HIS A 101 14.80 13.77 -18.65
CA HIS A 101 15.20 14.51 -17.45
C HIS A 101 14.02 14.94 -16.56
N ARG A 102 12.79 14.45 -16.81
CA ARG A 102 11.60 14.87 -16.05
C ARG A 102 11.25 13.94 -14.89
N ALA A 103 11.21 12.64 -15.15
CA ALA A 103 10.99 11.59 -14.16
C ALA A 103 11.38 10.23 -14.77
N PRO A 104 11.81 9.24 -13.97
CA PRO A 104 12.05 7.87 -14.45
C PRO A 104 10.82 7.20 -15.07
N LEU A 105 9.59 7.60 -14.71
CA LEU A 105 8.34 7.17 -15.35
C LEU A 105 7.46 8.37 -15.67
N MET A 106 7.03 8.45 -16.93
CA MET A 106 6.03 9.43 -17.38
C MET A 106 4.78 8.69 -17.84
N ILE A 107 3.61 9.16 -17.40
CA ILE A 107 2.31 8.61 -17.78
C ILE A 107 1.47 9.75 -18.36
N GLU A 108 1.24 9.70 -19.67
CA GLU A 108 0.30 10.61 -20.34
C GLU A 108 -1.13 10.09 -20.20
N LEU A 109 -2.04 10.99 -19.86
CA LEU A 109 -3.46 10.77 -19.76
C LEU A 109 -4.11 11.39 -20.99
N GLU A 110 -4.50 10.57 -21.96
CA GLU A 110 -5.24 11.03 -23.12
C GLU A 110 -6.55 11.70 -22.68
N PRO A 111 -6.88 12.90 -23.17
CA PRO A 111 -8.19 13.50 -22.92
C PRO A 111 -9.26 12.60 -23.54
N ALA A 112 -10.36 12.38 -22.82
CA ALA A 112 -11.56 11.78 -23.41
C ALA A 112 -11.91 12.61 -24.66
N ALA A 113 -11.80 12.01 -25.84
CA ALA A 113 -12.01 12.71 -27.10
C ALA A 113 -13.34 13.46 -27.05
N ALA A 114 -13.31 14.77 -27.28
CA ALA A 114 -14.51 15.49 -27.64
C ALA A 114 -15.04 14.80 -28.90
N ALA A 115 -16.20 14.16 -28.81
CA ALA A 115 -16.84 13.47 -29.91
C ALA A 115 -16.81 14.37 -31.16
N GLY A 116 -15.97 14.01 -32.12
CA GLY A 116 -16.00 14.60 -33.44
C GLY A 116 -17.28 14.13 -34.11
N ASP A 117 -18.05 15.07 -34.63
CA ASP A 117 -19.24 14.79 -35.44
C ASP A 117 -18.92 13.75 -36.52
N GLY A 118 -19.70 12.66 -36.54
CA GLY A 118 -19.84 11.81 -37.72
C GLY A 118 -19.15 10.44 -37.69
N ALA A 119 -19.47 9.60 -36.71
CA ALA A 119 -19.46 8.15 -36.91
C ALA A 119 -20.45 7.50 -35.93
N ALA A 120 -21.36 6.67 -36.43
CA ALA A 120 -22.27 5.90 -35.58
C ALA A 120 -21.44 4.99 -34.65
N PRO A 121 -21.74 4.94 -33.34
CA PRO A 121 -20.95 4.15 -32.42
C PRO A 121 -21.36 2.68 -32.54
N ASP A 122 -20.39 1.82 -32.85
CA ASP A 122 -20.49 0.42 -32.46
C ASP A 122 -20.58 0.39 -30.91
N GLU A 123 -21.69 -0.13 -30.38
CA GLU A 123 -22.05 -0.11 -28.95
C GLU A 123 -21.07 -0.84 -28.01
N GLU A 124 -19.98 -1.41 -28.53
CA GLU A 124 -19.05 -2.22 -27.76
C GLU A 124 -17.75 -1.50 -27.35
N ASN A 125 -17.50 -0.27 -27.81
CA ASN A 125 -16.24 0.45 -27.52
C ASN A 125 -16.37 1.93 -27.08
N ALA A 126 -17.57 2.39 -26.72
CA ALA A 126 -17.86 3.78 -26.33
C ALA A 126 -17.92 4.02 -24.80
N ALA A 127 -17.20 3.23 -23.99
CA ALA A 127 -17.10 3.46 -22.55
C ALA A 127 -15.99 4.47 -22.25
N THR A 128 -16.32 5.76 -22.20
CA THR A 128 -15.45 6.78 -21.59
C THR A 128 -14.97 6.26 -20.23
N ALA A 129 -13.67 5.98 -20.09
CA ALA A 129 -13.14 5.35 -18.88
C ALA A 129 -13.46 6.24 -17.66
N SER A 130 -14.16 5.69 -16.65
CA SER A 130 -14.47 6.46 -15.45
C SER A 130 -13.18 6.94 -14.77
N PRO A 131 -13.18 8.10 -14.07
CA PRO A 131 -12.00 8.60 -13.39
C PRO A 131 -11.34 7.58 -12.45
N ALA A 132 -12.14 6.70 -11.84
CA ALA A 132 -11.66 5.60 -11.00
C ALA A 132 -10.91 4.53 -11.81
N ARG A 133 -11.39 4.16 -13.00
CA ARG A 133 -10.68 3.21 -13.89
C ARG A 133 -9.33 3.77 -14.35
N ILE A 134 -9.29 5.06 -14.69
CA ILE A 134 -8.06 5.73 -15.10
C ILE A 134 -7.06 5.75 -13.92
N ALA A 135 -7.51 6.14 -12.73
CA ALA A 135 -6.68 6.15 -11.53
C ALA A 135 -6.13 4.75 -11.20
N ALA A 136 -6.96 3.71 -11.32
CA ALA A 136 -6.52 2.32 -11.18
C ALA A 136 -5.48 1.95 -12.24
N GLY A 137 -5.67 2.34 -13.51
CA GLY A 137 -4.71 2.12 -14.58
C GLY A 137 -3.35 2.78 -14.33
N VAL A 138 -3.35 4.04 -13.88
CA VAL A 138 -2.12 4.76 -13.50
C VAL A 138 -1.37 4.00 -12.40
N LEU A 139 -2.06 3.65 -11.31
CA LEU A 139 -1.44 2.92 -10.20
C LEU A 139 -0.88 1.57 -10.68
N GLN A 140 -1.63 0.82 -11.49
CA GLN A 140 -1.15 -0.45 -12.04
C GLN A 140 0.10 -0.30 -12.89
N THR A 141 0.21 0.76 -13.69
CA THR A 141 1.42 1.06 -14.48
C THR A 141 2.63 1.29 -13.57
N ILE A 142 2.45 2.06 -12.49
CA ILE A 142 3.54 2.30 -11.52
C ILE A 142 3.94 1.00 -10.83
N LEU A 143 2.96 0.21 -10.36
CA LEU A 143 3.24 -1.05 -9.66
C LEU A 143 3.93 -2.11 -10.54
N ARG A 144 3.68 -2.10 -11.86
CA ARG A 144 4.42 -2.96 -12.80
C ARG A 144 5.91 -2.63 -12.86
N ARG A 145 6.28 -1.35 -12.67
CA ARG A 145 7.67 -0.90 -12.62
C ARG A 145 8.28 -1.15 -11.22
N ASP A 146 7.56 -0.77 -10.17
CA ASP A 146 8.11 -0.65 -8.81
C ASP A 146 7.86 -1.87 -7.91
N GLY A 147 6.97 -2.77 -8.32
CA GLY A 147 6.57 -3.94 -7.53
C GLY A 147 5.53 -3.56 -6.47
N LEU A 148 5.97 -3.16 -5.27
CA LEU A 148 5.08 -2.85 -4.14
C LEU A 148 4.80 -1.35 -4.02
N PRO A 149 3.55 -0.95 -3.67
CA PRO A 149 3.26 0.43 -3.32
C PRO A 149 4.03 0.86 -2.06
N PRO A 150 4.32 2.16 -1.87
CA PRO A 150 4.99 2.69 -0.68
C PRO A 150 4.36 2.22 0.63
N LEU A 151 3.03 2.18 0.73
CA LEU A 151 2.33 1.67 1.92
C LEU A 151 2.69 0.20 2.24
N ALA A 152 2.79 -0.65 1.21
CA ALA A 152 3.19 -2.04 1.39
C ALA A 152 4.69 -2.17 1.75
N ARG A 153 5.56 -1.36 1.13
CA ARG A 153 6.99 -1.31 1.50
C ARG A 153 7.16 -0.88 2.96
N ALA A 154 6.41 0.13 3.39
CA ALA A 154 6.40 0.59 4.78
C ALA A 154 5.95 -0.51 5.75
N ALA A 155 4.93 -1.29 5.36
CA ALA A 155 4.46 -2.44 6.13
C ALA A 155 5.53 -3.54 6.27
N VAL A 156 6.19 -3.93 5.17
CA VAL A 156 7.32 -4.88 5.20
C VAL A 156 8.44 -4.34 6.11
N ALA A 157 8.80 -3.07 5.94
CA ALA A 157 9.83 -2.43 6.74
C ALA A 157 9.48 -2.39 8.23
N GLY A 158 8.21 -2.14 8.57
CA GLY A 158 7.73 -2.13 9.95
C GLY A 158 7.84 -3.50 10.61
N VAL A 159 7.48 -4.58 9.91
CA VAL A 159 7.63 -5.95 10.43
C VAL A 159 9.10 -6.27 10.72
N LEU A 160 10.01 -5.93 9.80
CA LEU A 160 11.43 -6.17 9.99
C LEU A 160 11.99 -5.36 11.18
N ARG A 161 11.63 -4.07 11.29
CA ARG A 161 12.02 -3.24 12.46
C ARG A 161 11.50 -3.82 13.77
N ASN A 162 10.24 -4.26 13.81
CA ASN A 162 9.63 -4.85 14.99
C ASN A 162 10.29 -6.18 15.38
N ALA A 163 10.65 -7.01 14.41
CA ALA A 163 11.39 -8.25 14.66
C ALA A 163 12.79 -7.97 15.24
N LEU A 164 13.53 -7.02 14.66
CA LEU A 164 14.85 -6.63 15.15
C LEU A 164 14.81 -5.96 16.54
N SER A 165 13.69 -5.35 16.90
CA SER A 165 13.47 -4.74 18.22
C SER A 165 12.98 -5.74 19.28
N GLY A 166 12.75 -7.00 18.91
CA GLY A 166 12.22 -8.04 19.81
C GLY A 166 10.71 -7.99 20.05
N GLU A 167 9.98 -7.14 19.33
CA GLU A 167 8.52 -7.03 19.41
C GLU A 167 7.81 -8.16 18.64
N LEU A 168 8.49 -8.75 17.65
CA LEU A 168 8.05 -9.93 16.91
C LEU A 168 9.03 -11.08 17.10
N ASN A 169 8.52 -12.30 16.94
CA ASN A 169 9.31 -13.53 17.03
C ASN A 169 10.46 -13.54 16.01
N LEU A 170 11.56 -14.21 16.37
CA LEU A 170 12.81 -14.18 15.61
C LEU A 170 12.67 -14.61 14.14
N TYR A 171 11.78 -15.56 13.83
CA TYR A 171 11.54 -15.98 12.44
C TYR A 171 11.06 -14.83 11.52
N ALA A 172 10.41 -13.80 12.09
CA ALA A 172 9.98 -12.62 11.35
C ALA A 172 11.16 -11.73 10.91
N ALA A 173 12.34 -11.87 11.52
CA ALA A 173 13.53 -11.08 11.16
C ALA A 173 14.03 -11.39 9.74
N THR A 174 13.74 -12.59 9.23
CA THR A 174 14.00 -12.98 7.83
C THR A 174 12.72 -13.17 7.03
N LEU A 175 11.56 -12.98 7.66
CA LEU A 175 10.24 -13.32 7.14
C LEU A 175 10.13 -14.77 6.64
N GLY A 176 10.99 -15.67 7.13
CA GLY A 176 11.08 -17.06 6.65
C GLY A 176 11.76 -17.23 5.28
N PHE A 177 12.40 -16.19 4.74
CA PHE A 177 13.16 -16.29 3.49
C PHE A 177 14.60 -16.75 3.73
N ASP A 178 15.18 -17.40 2.71
CA ASP A 178 16.62 -17.64 2.65
C ASP A 178 17.41 -16.33 2.44
N ARG A 179 18.73 -16.40 2.57
CA ARG A 179 19.62 -15.24 2.45
C ARG A 179 19.52 -14.52 1.10
N HIS A 180 19.35 -15.25 0.00
CA HIS A 180 19.31 -14.66 -1.33
C HIS A 180 18.00 -13.90 -1.54
N GLU A 181 16.89 -14.52 -1.19
CA GLU A 181 15.57 -13.90 -1.33
C GLU A 181 15.37 -12.73 -0.35
N PHE A 182 15.88 -12.85 0.88
CA PHE A 182 15.86 -11.78 1.85
C PHE A 182 16.67 -10.55 1.40
N ARG A 183 17.85 -10.74 0.80
CA ARG A 183 18.62 -9.63 0.22
C ARG A 183 17.87 -8.93 -0.90
N ALA A 184 17.19 -9.68 -1.77
CA ALA A 184 16.35 -9.08 -2.82
C ALA A 184 15.17 -8.29 -2.24
N LEU A 185 14.54 -8.80 -1.18
CA LEU A 185 13.50 -8.09 -0.45
C LEU A 185 14.01 -6.78 0.15
N VAL A 186 15.14 -6.81 0.86
CA VAL A 186 15.75 -5.62 1.47
C VAL A 186 16.10 -4.57 0.42
N ALA A 187 16.75 -4.98 -0.66
CA ALA A 187 17.10 -4.07 -1.77
C ALA A 187 15.87 -3.40 -2.40
N ALA A 188 14.75 -4.12 -2.50
CA ALA A 188 13.53 -3.60 -3.11
C ALA A 188 12.65 -2.77 -2.15
N CYS A 189 12.60 -3.11 -0.86
CA CYS A 189 11.67 -2.53 0.10
C CYS A 189 12.29 -1.50 1.04
N LEU A 190 13.61 -1.53 1.24
CA LEU A 190 14.34 -0.72 2.23
C LEU A 190 15.41 0.17 1.58
N ALA A 191 15.21 0.62 0.35
CA ALA A 191 16.19 1.41 -0.41
C ALA A 191 16.84 2.51 0.46
N GLY A 192 18.18 2.44 0.58
CA GLY A 192 18.99 3.35 1.41
C GLY A 192 19.44 2.79 2.77
N VAL A 193 18.95 1.62 3.19
CA VAL A 193 19.43 0.91 4.37
C VAL A 193 20.40 -0.19 3.95
N GLU A 194 21.70 0.10 3.98
CA GLU A 194 22.71 -0.96 3.93
C GLU A 194 22.62 -1.78 5.22
N PRO A 195 22.48 -3.11 5.16
CA PRO A 195 22.51 -3.92 6.37
C PRO A 195 23.87 -3.74 7.05
N GLU A 196 23.88 -3.22 8.28
CA GLU A 196 25.11 -2.98 9.07
C GLU A 196 26.00 -4.22 9.17
N ARG A 197 25.39 -5.42 9.12
CA ARG A 197 26.10 -6.69 9.09
C ARG A 197 25.26 -7.78 8.46
N GLU A 198 25.86 -8.55 7.55
CA GLU A 198 25.20 -9.72 7.01
C GLU A 198 25.20 -10.87 7.99
N TRP A 199 24.05 -11.53 8.12
CA TRP A 199 23.92 -12.72 8.94
C TRP A 199 24.51 -13.94 8.22
N GLU A 200 25.08 -14.86 9.00
CA GLU A 200 25.53 -16.16 8.48
C GLU A 200 24.36 -16.97 7.93
N ALA A 201 24.60 -17.83 6.93
CA ALA A 201 23.54 -18.62 6.29
C ALA A 201 22.78 -19.52 7.28
N THR A 202 23.48 -20.02 8.31
CA THR A 202 22.92 -20.81 9.42
C THR A 202 21.88 -20.03 10.24
N ALA A 203 22.05 -18.72 10.40
CA ALA A 203 21.10 -17.88 11.12
C ALA A 203 19.74 -17.78 10.40
N TYR A 204 19.73 -17.73 9.06
CA TYR A 204 18.50 -17.72 8.28
C TYR A 204 17.72 -19.03 8.45
N ALA A 205 18.41 -20.17 8.41
CA ALA A 205 17.80 -21.47 8.62
C ALA A 205 17.22 -21.62 10.03
N LEU A 206 17.94 -21.13 11.05
CA LEU A 206 17.46 -21.10 12.44
C LEU A 206 16.24 -20.20 12.64
N CYS A 207 16.18 -19.07 11.94
CA CYS A 207 14.99 -18.22 11.96
C CYS A 207 13.81 -18.95 11.32
N ALA A 208 14.00 -19.51 10.11
CA ALA A 208 12.96 -20.22 9.40
C ALA A 208 12.41 -21.43 10.18
N SER A 209 13.24 -22.15 10.94
CA SER A 209 12.79 -23.29 11.74
C SER A 209 11.89 -22.92 12.93
N GLN A 210 11.87 -21.65 13.33
CA GLN A 210 11.01 -21.13 14.40
C GLN A 210 9.65 -20.62 13.88
N ALA A 211 9.38 -20.74 12.58
CA ALA A 211 8.10 -20.33 12.01
C ALA A 211 6.95 -21.19 12.56
N PRO A 212 5.85 -20.59 13.04
CA PRO A 212 4.66 -21.33 13.46
C PRO A 212 4.08 -22.18 12.33
N ALA A 213 3.45 -23.31 12.67
CA ALA A 213 2.91 -24.25 11.67
C ALA A 213 1.89 -23.61 10.70
N LEU A 214 1.13 -22.61 11.17
CA LEU A 214 0.13 -21.90 10.36
C LEU A 214 0.71 -20.74 9.53
N PHE A 215 2.01 -20.44 9.66
CA PHE A 215 2.65 -19.34 8.93
C PHE A 215 2.67 -19.57 7.42
N ALA A 216 3.10 -20.75 6.97
CA ALA A 216 3.10 -21.11 5.56
C ALA A 216 1.67 -21.15 4.96
N PRO A 217 0.68 -21.83 5.56
CA PRO A 217 -0.71 -21.79 5.09
C PRO A 217 -1.31 -20.38 5.00
N LEU A 218 -1.03 -19.50 5.97
CA LEU A 218 -1.51 -18.11 5.92
C LEU A 218 -0.87 -17.32 4.76
N THR A 219 0.41 -17.55 4.54
CA THR A 219 1.16 -16.93 3.43
C THR A 219 0.61 -17.40 2.08
N GLU A 220 0.31 -18.68 1.94
CA GLU A 220 -0.28 -19.27 0.74
C GLU A 220 -1.67 -18.71 0.45
N LEU A 221 -2.54 -18.59 1.48
CA LEU A 221 -3.85 -17.94 1.36
C LEU A 221 -3.70 -16.50 0.85
N LEU A 222 -2.80 -15.71 1.46
CA LEU A 222 -2.56 -14.33 1.05
C LEU A 222 -2.06 -14.25 -0.39
N LEU A 223 -1.08 -15.07 -0.76
CA LEU A 223 -0.50 -15.08 -2.10
C LEU A 223 -1.51 -15.51 -3.17
N ALA A 224 -2.34 -16.51 -2.88
CA ALA A 224 -3.41 -16.95 -3.77
C ALA A 224 -4.45 -15.84 -4.04
N GLN A 225 -4.65 -14.96 -3.07
CA GLN A 225 -5.63 -13.87 -3.12
C GLN A 225 -5.01 -12.50 -3.48
N ARG A 226 -3.78 -12.48 -4.02
CA ARG A 226 -3.10 -11.24 -4.43
C ARG A 226 -3.88 -10.50 -5.51
N ALA A 227 -3.71 -9.18 -5.57
CA ALA A 227 -4.23 -8.37 -6.67
C ALA A 227 -3.70 -8.89 -8.03
N PRO A 228 -4.55 -9.04 -9.07
CA PRO A 228 -4.13 -9.62 -10.35
C PRO A 228 -2.95 -8.91 -11.01
N GLY A 229 -2.85 -7.59 -10.87
CA GLY A 229 -1.77 -6.78 -11.44
C GLY A 229 -0.51 -6.67 -10.58
N LEU A 230 -0.51 -7.22 -9.36
CA LEU A 230 0.67 -7.21 -8.49
C LEU A 230 1.57 -8.40 -8.81
N ALA A 231 2.84 -8.15 -9.14
CA ALA A 231 3.81 -9.19 -9.43
C ALA A 231 3.95 -10.18 -8.26
N GLU A 232 4.11 -11.47 -8.58
CA GLU A 232 4.09 -12.55 -7.58
C GLU A 232 5.20 -12.42 -6.53
N ARG A 233 6.44 -12.15 -6.95
CA ARG A 233 7.58 -12.07 -6.03
C ARG A 233 7.44 -10.94 -5.01
N PRO A 234 7.11 -9.69 -5.38
CA PRO A 234 6.81 -8.65 -4.40
C PRO A 234 5.55 -8.95 -3.56
N ALA A 235 4.49 -9.53 -4.15
CA ALA A 235 3.31 -9.96 -3.40
C ALA A 235 3.66 -11.00 -2.31
N ARG A 236 4.58 -11.93 -2.62
CA ARG A 236 5.07 -12.93 -1.67
C ARG A 236 5.78 -12.27 -0.49
N TRP A 237 6.65 -11.28 -0.71
CA TRP A 237 7.29 -10.56 0.40
C TRP A 237 6.27 -9.92 1.34
N LEU A 238 5.23 -9.28 0.79
CA LEU A 238 4.15 -8.69 1.58
C LEU A 238 3.30 -9.74 2.29
N ALA A 239 2.99 -10.87 1.63
CA ALA A 239 2.23 -11.97 2.23
C ALA A 239 2.94 -12.54 3.47
N HIS A 240 4.26 -12.78 3.37
CA HIS A 240 5.07 -13.21 4.51
C HIS A 240 5.08 -12.17 5.64
N ALA A 241 5.21 -10.87 5.32
CA ALA A 241 5.16 -9.79 6.31
C ALA A 241 3.81 -9.73 7.05
N LEU A 242 2.70 -9.79 6.31
CA LEU A 242 1.35 -9.82 6.88
C LEU A 242 1.12 -11.07 7.74
N ALA A 243 1.55 -12.23 7.26
CA ALA A 243 1.46 -13.46 8.02
C ALA A 243 2.26 -13.34 9.32
N ALA A 244 3.52 -12.90 9.27
CA ALA A 244 4.39 -12.75 10.44
C ALA A 244 3.80 -11.79 11.47
N ALA A 245 3.31 -10.62 11.04
CA ALA A 245 2.60 -9.67 11.91
C ALA A 245 1.30 -10.28 12.49
N GLY A 246 0.64 -11.17 11.73
CA GLY A 246 -0.50 -11.96 12.20
C GLY A 246 -0.20 -12.85 13.40
N PHE A 247 1.05 -13.31 13.58
CA PHE A 247 1.46 -14.11 14.74
C PHE A 247 1.98 -13.30 15.93
N GLY A 248 2.17 -11.98 15.77
CA GLY A 248 2.60 -11.09 16.86
C GLY A 248 1.62 -11.05 18.04
N SER A 249 2.01 -10.45 19.15
CA SER A 249 1.14 -10.29 20.34
C SER A 249 0.30 -9.02 20.29
N ARG A 250 0.64 -8.06 19.43
CA ARG A 250 0.01 -6.72 19.37
C ARG A 250 -1.08 -6.67 18.31
N HIS A 251 -1.67 -5.49 18.14
CA HIS A 251 -2.58 -5.26 17.02
C HIS A 251 -1.82 -5.33 15.70
N LEU A 252 -2.47 -5.86 14.65
CA LEU A 252 -1.83 -6.08 13.35
C LEU A 252 -1.18 -4.81 12.78
N TRP A 253 -1.82 -3.64 12.94
CA TRP A 253 -1.25 -2.38 12.47
C TRP A 253 0.05 -2.01 13.21
N GLN A 254 0.19 -2.33 14.50
CA GLN A 254 1.41 -2.08 15.27
C GLN A 254 2.54 -2.98 14.78
N ASP A 255 2.23 -4.27 14.58
CA ASP A 255 3.21 -5.26 14.10
C ASP A 255 3.62 -5.03 12.64
N LEU A 256 2.75 -4.42 11.82
CA LEU A 256 3.10 -3.90 10.50
C LEU A 256 3.82 -2.55 10.54
N GLY A 257 3.87 -1.86 11.69
CA GLY A 257 4.44 -0.51 11.80
C GLY A 257 3.66 0.57 11.05
N LEU A 258 2.35 0.40 10.92
CA LEU A 258 1.41 1.34 10.28
C LEU A 258 0.74 2.25 11.33
N SER A 259 0.09 3.33 10.91
CA SER A 259 -0.50 4.32 11.83
C SER A 259 -1.82 3.86 12.49
N GLY A 260 -2.48 2.86 11.91
CA GLY A 260 -3.72 2.33 12.47
C GLY A 260 -4.46 1.37 11.54
N ARG A 261 -5.66 0.96 11.97
CA ARG A 261 -6.52 0.02 11.22
C ARG A 261 -6.85 0.50 9.80
N ALA A 262 -7.04 1.80 9.61
CA ALA A 262 -7.40 2.37 8.31
C ALA A 262 -6.32 2.12 7.25
N GLU A 263 -5.04 2.24 7.59
CA GLU A 263 -3.94 1.91 6.68
C GLU A 263 -3.87 0.42 6.36
N VAL A 264 -4.12 -0.46 7.35
CA VAL A 264 -4.23 -1.89 7.07
C VAL A 264 -5.37 -2.17 6.11
N SER A 265 -6.53 -1.51 6.27
CA SER A 265 -7.66 -1.65 5.35
C SER A 265 -7.31 -1.21 3.93
N ARG A 266 -6.62 -0.07 3.77
CA ARG A 266 -6.13 0.39 2.47
C ARG A 266 -5.14 -0.59 1.86
N LEU A 267 -4.19 -1.08 2.65
CA LEU A 267 -3.22 -2.10 2.21
C LEU A 267 -3.93 -3.37 1.72
N MET A 268 -4.93 -3.87 2.45
CA MET A 268 -5.72 -5.04 2.06
C MET A 268 -6.51 -4.78 0.78
N GLN A 269 -7.15 -3.61 0.64
CA GLN A 269 -7.89 -3.24 -0.57
C GLN A 269 -6.97 -3.14 -1.81
N LEU A 270 -5.75 -2.63 -1.64
CA LEU A 270 -4.78 -2.45 -2.73
C LEU A 270 -4.11 -3.76 -3.15
N CYS A 271 -3.64 -4.56 -2.18
CA CYS A 271 -2.80 -5.71 -2.46
C CYS A 271 -3.54 -7.05 -2.42
N PHE A 272 -4.69 -7.13 -1.73
CA PHE A 272 -5.49 -8.35 -1.55
C PHE A 272 -7.00 -8.06 -1.69
N PRO A 273 -7.45 -7.46 -2.81
CA PRO A 273 -8.81 -6.94 -2.95
C PRO A 273 -9.90 -8.00 -2.76
N ALA A 274 -9.65 -9.25 -3.16
CA ALA A 274 -10.59 -10.35 -2.98
C ALA A 274 -10.85 -10.65 -1.49
N LEU A 275 -9.80 -10.71 -0.68
CA LEU A 275 -9.91 -10.86 0.78
C LEU A 275 -10.59 -9.64 1.40
N ALA A 276 -10.28 -8.44 0.93
CA ALA A 276 -10.90 -7.22 1.45
C ALA A 276 -12.42 -7.20 1.22
N GLN A 277 -12.88 -7.65 0.04
CA GLN A 277 -14.30 -7.76 -0.29
C GLN A 277 -15.03 -8.85 0.51
N GLN A 278 -14.33 -9.90 0.90
CA GLN A 278 -14.88 -10.97 1.74
C GLN A 278 -15.07 -10.56 3.20
N ASN A 279 -14.37 -9.53 3.70
CA ASN A 279 -14.51 -9.03 5.07
C ASN A 279 -15.76 -8.12 5.22
N THR A 280 -16.94 -8.64 4.88
CA THR A 280 -18.20 -7.89 4.86
C THR A 280 -18.70 -7.45 6.24
N ALA A 281 -18.30 -8.18 7.28
CA ALA A 281 -18.65 -7.88 8.68
C ALA A 281 -17.71 -6.85 9.34
N ASP A 282 -16.79 -6.25 8.58
CA ASP A 282 -15.75 -5.33 9.06
C ASP A 282 -15.03 -5.87 10.31
N LEU A 283 -14.63 -7.14 10.27
CA LEU A 283 -13.84 -7.75 11.35
C LEU A 283 -12.45 -7.13 11.39
N LYS A 284 -11.84 -7.07 12.58
CA LYS A 284 -10.43 -6.71 12.70
C LYS A 284 -9.60 -7.69 11.85
N TRP A 285 -8.72 -7.16 11.00
CA TRP A 285 -8.02 -7.91 9.96
C TRP A 285 -7.35 -9.19 10.44
N LYS A 286 -6.67 -9.17 11.60
CA LYS A 286 -6.07 -10.36 12.19
C LYS A 286 -7.09 -11.47 12.46
N ARG A 287 -8.26 -11.14 13.01
CA ARG A 287 -9.36 -12.11 13.22
C ARG A 287 -9.89 -12.62 11.89
N PHE A 288 -10.13 -11.73 10.93
CA PHE A 288 -10.62 -12.10 9.60
C PHE A 288 -9.68 -13.09 8.89
N LEU A 289 -8.38 -12.80 8.86
CA LEU A 289 -7.39 -13.64 8.18
C LEU A 289 -7.32 -15.06 8.75
N PHE A 290 -7.38 -15.21 10.07
CA PHE A 290 -7.38 -16.54 10.69
C PHE A 290 -8.70 -17.28 10.50
N LEU A 291 -9.84 -16.60 10.47
CA LEU A 291 -11.11 -17.24 10.09
C LEU A 291 -11.10 -17.70 8.64
N ALA A 292 -10.65 -16.85 7.71
CA ALA A 292 -10.52 -17.22 6.30
C ALA A 292 -9.57 -18.41 6.09
N LEU A 293 -8.45 -18.44 6.83
CA LEU A 293 -7.54 -19.58 6.84
C LEU A 293 -8.20 -20.84 7.43
N GLY A 294 -8.94 -20.69 8.52
CA GLY A 294 -9.69 -21.78 9.15
C GLY A 294 -10.68 -22.42 8.18
N GLU A 295 -11.45 -21.62 7.45
CA GLU A 295 -12.36 -22.12 6.41
C GLU A 295 -11.60 -22.90 5.31
N GLN A 296 -10.47 -22.39 4.82
CA GLN A 296 -9.65 -23.09 3.81
C GLN A 296 -9.09 -24.42 4.32
N LEU A 297 -8.74 -24.51 5.60
CA LEU A 297 -8.18 -25.71 6.22
C LEU A 297 -9.25 -26.68 6.76
N GLY A 298 -10.54 -26.36 6.65
CA GLY A 298 -11.63 -27.14 7.26
C GLY A 298 -11.62 -27.09 8.80
N ARG A 299 -11.05 -26.03 9.38
CA ARG A 299 -10.97 -25.75 10.82
C ARG A 299 -11.71 -24.44 11.15
N PRO A 300 -13.06 -24.43 11.08
CA PRO A 300 -13.84 -23.22 11.32
C PRO A 300 -13.61 -22.70 12.74
N GLY A 301 -13.59 -21.38 12.91
CA GLY A 301 -13.38 -20.73 14.20
C GLY A 301 -11.92 -20.61 14.65
N LEU A 302 -10.95 -20.88 13.76
CA LEU A 302 -9.53 -20.70 14.03
C LEU A 302 -9.25 -19.28 14.59
N THR A 303 -8.60 -19.21 15.74
CA THR A 303 -8.26 -17.96 16.41
C THR A 303 -6.80 -17.56 16.13
N PRO A 304 -6.52 -16.25 16.03
CA PRO A 304 -5.14 -15.78 16.01
C PRO A 304 -4.44 -16.09 17.34
N PRO A 305 -3.12 -16.34 17.32
CA PRO A 305 -2.37 -16.58 18.54
C PRO A 305 -2.35 -15.34 19.43
N HIS A 306 -2.15 -15.54 20.73
CA HIS A 306 -2.08 -14.49 21.76
C HIS A 306 -3.36 -13.65 21.92
N CYS A 307 -4.46 -13.99 21.25
CA CYS A 307 -5.72 -13.27 21.40
C CYS A 307 -6.34 -13.44 22.79
N ASP A 308 -6.18 -14.60 23.44
CA ASP A 308 -6.87 -14.90 24.70
C ASP A 308 -6.52 -13.94 25.84
N GLY A 309 -5.31 -13.35 25.83
CA GLY A 309 -4.85 -12.36 26.80
C GLY A 309 -5.04 -10.89 26.39
N CYS A 310 -5.56 -10.63 25.19
CA CYS A 310 -5.66 -9.27 24.64
C CYS A 310 -6.77 -8.45 25.32
N ASP A 311 -6.48 -7.21 25.71
CA ASP A 311 -7.47 -6.26 26.28
C ASP A 311 -8.67 -6.01 25.34
N GLY A 312 -8.41 -6.12 24.03
CA GLY A 312 -9.43 -6.00 22.97
C GLY A 312 -10.20 -7.28 22.67
N TYR A 313 -10.05 -8.35 23.48
CA TYR A 313 -10.69 -9.65 23.24
C TYR A 313 -12.20 -9.54 23.11
N ALA A 314 -12.86 -8.85 24.06
CA ALA A 314 -14.32 -8.75 24.07
C ALA A 314 -14.89 -8.07 22.83
N ALA A 315 -14.19 -7.06 22.29
CA ALA A 315 -14.56 -6.41 21.04
C ALA A 315 -14.37 -7.33 19.82
N CYS A 316 -13.53 -8.36 19.93
CA CYS A 316 -13.27 -9.32 18.87
C CYS A 316 -14.12 -10.59 18.97
N PHE A 317 -14.41 -11.11 20.15
CA PHE A 317 -15.00 -12.45 20.32
C PHE A 317 -16.22 -12.46 21.25
N GLY A 318 -16.63 -11.29 21.78
CA GLY A 318 -17.66 -11.19 22.82
C GLY A 318 -17.09 -11.42 24.22
N THR A 319 -17.95 -11.33 25.24
CA THR A 319 -17.53 -11.40 26.65
C THR A 319 -17.20 -12.81 27.12
N ALA A 320 -17.62 -13.83 26.38
CA ALA A 320 -17.30 -15.22 26.67
C ALA A 320 -15.87 -15.55 26.20
N ARG A 321 -14.91 -15.58 27.13
CA ARG A 321 -13.60 -16.21 26.87
C ARG A 321 -13.78 -17.73 26.88
N PRO A 322 -13.19 -18.48 25.92
CA PRO A 322 -13.15 -19.92 26.01
C PRO A 322 -12.49 -20.31 27.33
N ALA A 323 -13.14 -21.21 28.07
CA ALA A 323 -12.58 -21.78 29.28
C ALA A 323 -11.37 -22.62 28.89
N GLY A 324 -10.17 -22.03 28.93
CA GLY A 324 -8.87 -22.66 28.77
C GLY A 324 -8.90 -23.92 27.91
N THR A 325 -9.29 -23.81 26.63
CA THR A 325 -9.12 -24.92 25.70
C THR A 325 -7.62 -25.10 25.49
N ALA A 326 -7.17 -26.34 25.68
CA ALA A 326 -5.79 -26.77 25.52
C ALA A 326 -5.10 -26.03 24.37
N ARG A 327 -3.85 -25.60 24.61
CA ARG A 327 -2.93 -25.11 23.57
C ARG A 327 -3.05 -26.01 22.36
N ASP A 328 -3.83 -25.59 21.37
CA ASP A 328 -3.88 -26.27 20.09
C ASP A 328 -2.51 -25.99 19.48
N ASP A 329 -1.75 -27.05 19.21
CA ASP A 329 -0.31 -27.10 18.94
C ASP A 329 0.15 -26.28 17.72
N ALA A 330 -0.02 -24.96 17.76
CA ALA A 330 0.59 -23.99 16.85
C ALA A 330 2.06 -23.70 17.25
N GLN A 331 2.52 -24.24 18.37
CA GLN A 331 3.86 -24.08 18.96
C GLN A 331 4.67 -25.39 19.01
N GLY A 332 4.35 -26.37 18.17
CA GLY A 332 5.10 -27.63 18.07
C GLY A 332 6.50 -27.44 17.48
N GLY A 333 7.43 -26.91 18.27
CA GLY A 333 8.87 -27.01 18.05
C GLY A 333 9.37 -28.36 18.55
N ALA A 334 9.99 -29.14 17.66
CA ALA A 334 10.72 -30.35 18.03
C ALA A 334 11.86 -30.01 19.01
N ALA A 335 12.05 -30.92 19.97
CA ALA A 335 13.09 -30.91 20.99
C ALA A 335 14.51 -30.78 20.45
#